data_AF-A0A357FM23-F1
#
_entry.id   AF-A0A357FM23-F1
#
_cell.length_a   1.000
_cell.length_b   1.000
_cell.length_c   1.000
_cell.angle_alpha   90.00
_cell.angle_beta   90.00
_cell.angle_gamma   90.00
#
_symmetry.space_group_name_H-M   'P 1'
#
loop_
_entity.id
_entity.type
_entity.pdbx_description
1 polymer ?
#
loop_
_entity_poly.entity_id
_entity_poly.type
_entity_poly.pdbx_seq_one_letter_code
_entity_poly.pdbx_strand_id
1 'polypeptide(L)'
;MFAPAPLQTLISSSYEITPNSDRMGCRLDGPILEHLDGPDVISDGTAFGVIQVPGDGKPIILLSDRGTTGGYTKIATVISADRSKLAQLAPGESVNFEVVNQEKAVSLLKEQERLLSSLSAYGGVPLNIKVNGVSVDIVDDDNQLAIGINMEHSTYKTVVSDGHKDHEIELEISE
;
A
#
# COMPACT_ATOMS: atom_id res chain seq x y z
N MET A 1 22.40 -3.05 19.73
CA MET A 1 21.67 -1.76 19.62
C MET A 1 22.44 -0.85 18.65
N PHE A 2 21.85 0.23 18.13
CA PHE A 2 22.55 1.18 17.24
C PHE A 2 22.79 2.50 17.96
N ALA A 3 23.92 3.15 17.68
CA ALA A 3 24.10 4.57 17.99
C ALA A 3 23.20 5.43 17.08
N PRO A 4 23.05 6.75 17.33
CA PRO A 4 22.30 7.64 16.42
C PRO A 4 22.88 7.70 14.99
N ALA A 5 24.18 7.48 14.83
CA ALA A 5 24.87 7.58 13.55
C ALA A 5 24.38 6.55 12.50
N PRO A 6 24.24 5.24 12.80
CA PRO A 6 23.67 4.25 11.89
C PRO A 6 22.30 4.61 11.31
N LEU A 7 21.40 5.20 12.11
CA LEU A 7 20.10 5.64 11.59
C LEU A 7 20.28 6.78 10.57
N GLN A 8 21.19 7.71 10.83
CA GLN A 8 21.51 8.77 9.88
C GLN A 8 22.13 8.22 8.59
N THR A 9 23.03 7.23 8.69
CA THR A 9 23.59 6.56 7.53
C THR A 9 22.50 5.90 6.69
N LEU A 10 21.56 5.20 7.33
CA LEU A 10 20.44 4.53 6.64
C LEU A 10 19.60 5.51 5.81
N ILE A 11 19.33 6.71 6.32
CA ILE A 11 18.41 7.65 5.66
C ILE A 11 19.10 8.65 4.73
N SER A 12 20.43 8.77 4.81
CA SER A 12 21.22 9.66 3.94
C SER A 12 21.87 8.94 2.76
N SER A 13 21.76 7.61 2.69
CA SER A 13 22.42 6.77 1.69
C SER A 13 21.42 6.10 0.76
N SER A 14 21.91 5.71 -0.42
CA SER A 14 21.20 4.81 -1.33
C SER A 14 21.75 3.40 -1.18
N TYR A 15 20.88 2.41 -1.32
CA TYR A 15 21.21 1.00 -1.13
C TYR A 15 20.76 0.19 -2.35
N GLU A 16 21.69 -0.55 -2.94
CA GLU A 16 21.43 -1.43 -4.08
C GLU A 16 20.88 -2.78 -3.62
N ILE A 17 19.89 -3.32 -4.34
CA ILE A 17 19.34 -4.63 -4.08
C ILE A 17 20.25 -5.69 -4.67
N THR A 18 20.69 -6.62 -3.82
CA THR A 18 21.62 -7.66 -4.26
C THR A 18 20.89 -8.81 -4.96
N PRO A 19 21.60 -9.57 -5.83
CA PRO A 19 21.07 -10.81 -6.44
C PRO A 19 20.69 -11.92 -5.46
N ASN A 20 21.11 -11.83 -4.20
CA ASN A 20 20.80 -12.80 -3.14
C ASN A 20 19.45 -12.51 -2.44
N SER A 21 18.63 -11.62 -3.02
CA SER A 21 17.30 -11.26 -2.52
C SER A 21 16.24 -12.23 -3.02
N ASP A 22 15.33 -12.61 -2.14
CA ASP A 22 14.22 -13.52 -2.44
C ASP A 22 12.97 -13.15 -1.61
N ARG A 23 11.95 -14.00 -1.58
CA ARG A 23 10.73 -13.76 -0.80
C ARG A 23 10.92 -13.82 0.72
N MET A 24 12.07 -14.31 1.21
CA MET A 24 12.43 -14.28 2.63
C MET A 24 12.92 -12.89 3.02
N GLY A 25 13.77 -12.28 2.18
CA GLY A 25 14.34 -10.97 2.47
C GLY A 25 14.99 -10.29 1.27
N CYS A 26 14.80 -8.97 1.20
CA CYS A 26 15.52 -8.09 0.29
C CYS A 26 16.85 -7.68 0.94
N ARG A 27 17.97 -8.10 0.34
CA ARG A 27 19.32 -7.87 0.85
C ARG A 27 19.94 -6.67 0.16
N LEU A 28 20.47 -5.76 0.95
CA LEU A 28 20.94 -4.46 0.49
C LEU A 28 22.46 -4.33 0.55
N ASP A 29 23.06 -3.87 -0.54
CA ASP A 29 24.44 -3.39 -0.58
C ASP A 29 24.50 -1.86 -0.51
N GLY A 30 25.48 -1.34 0.21
CA GLY A 30 25.58 0.09 0.53
C GLY A 30 26.44 0.34 1.78
N PRO A 31 26.38 1.53 2.39
CA PRO A 31 27.17 1.84 3.58
C PRO A 31 26.89 0.91 4.75
N ILE A 32 27.95 0.56 5.50
CA ILE A 32 27.89 -0.32 6.67
C ILE A 32 27.18 0.40 7.82
N LEU A 33 26.24 -0.28 8.46
CA LEU A 33 25.58 0.18 9.67
C LEU A 33 26.26 -0.41 10.90
N GLU A 34 26.98 0.43 11.65
CA GLU A 34 27.76 -0.01 12.81
C GLU A 34 26.87 -0.35 14.02
N HIS A 35 27.23 -1.43 14.71
CA HIS A 35 26.57 -1.86 15.94
C HIS A 35 27.19 -1.20 17.16
N LEU A 36 26.38 -0.89 18.17
CA LEU A 36 26.85 -0.44 19.49
C LEU A 36 27.26 -1.64 20.37
N ASP A 37 26.38 -2.63 20.49
CA ASP A 37 26.54 -3.78 21.41
C ASP A 37 26.71 -5.12 20.67
N GLY A 38 27.01 -5.05 19.37
CA GLY A 38 27.06 -6.20 18.47
C GLY A 38 25.75 -6.47 17.72
N PRO A 39 25.79 -7.42 16.76
CA PRO A 39 24.70 -7.68 15.82
C PRO A 39 23.59 -8.57 16.37
N ASP A 40 23.85 -9.29 17.46
CA ASP A 40 22.96 -10.31 18.00
C ASP A 40 22.10 -9.78 19.16
N VAL A 41 20.86 -10.25 19.23
CA VAL A 41 19.89 -9.99 20.29
C VAL A 41 19.23 -11.30 20.72
N ILE A 42 18.57 -11.30 21.87
CA ILE A 42 17.69 -12.41 22.25
C ILE A 42 16.62 -12.55 21.17
N SER A 43 16.44 -13.77 20.67
CA SER A 43 15.48 -14.06 19.60
C SER A 43 14.07 -13.60 19.99
N ASP A 44 13.47 -12.79 19.13
CA ASP A 44 12.14 -12.18 19.30
C ASP A 44 11.35 -12.22 17.98
N GLY A 45 10.10 -11.75 18.01
CA GLY A 45 9.20 -11.77 16.85
C GLY A 45 9.63 -10.82 15.72
N THR A 46 9.45 -11.24 14.48
CA THR A 46 9.82 -10.45 13.27
C THR A 46 8.58 -9.99 12.48
N ALA A 47 8.41 -8.67 12.40
CA ALA A 47 7.35 -8.06 11.59
C ALA A 47 7.71 -8.00 10.10
N PHE A 48 6.71 -7.92 9.23
CA PHE A 48 6.94 -7.72 7.79
C PHE A 48 7.53 -6.32 7.59
N GLY A 49 8.66 -6.24 6.89
CA GLY A 49 9.35 -4.99 6.59
C GLY A 49 10.38 -4.62 7.64
N VAL A 50 10.61 -5.45 8.67
CA VAL A 50 11.70 -5.23 9.62
C VAL A 50 13.02 -5.19 8.86
N ILE A 51 13.87 -4.23 9.20
CA ILE A 51 15.21 -4.09 8.65
C ILE A 51 16.20 -4.65 9.67
N GLN A 52 16.70 -5.85 9.42
CA GLN A 52 17.75 -6.48 10.21
C GLN A 52 19.12 -6.04 9.72
N VAL A 53 20.08 -5.96 10.65
CA VAL A 53 21.49 -5.70 10.32
C VAL A 53 22.33 -6.82 10.95
N PRO A 54 22.81 -7.79 10.17
CA PRO A 54 23.72 -8.83 10.64
C PRO A 54 25.12 -8.28 10.94
N GLY A 55 26.06 -9.18 11.30
CA GLY A 55 27.43 -8.82 11.66
C GLY A 55 28.27 -8.19 10.55
N ASP A 56 27.86 -8.33 9.28
CA ASP A 56 28.48 -7.64 8.14
C ASP A 56 28.02 -6.18 7.99
N GLY A 57 27.05 -5.75 8.80
CA GLY A 57 26.50 -4.39 8.80
C GLY A 57 25.63 -4.05 7.58
N LYS A 58 25.30 -5.05 6.74
CA LYS A 58 24.50 -4.86 5.52
C LYS A 58 23.01 -5.08 5.82
N PRO A 59 22.11 -4.13 5.49
CA PRO A 59 20.71 -4.27 5.85
C PRO A 59 20.00 -5.39 5.08
N ILE A 60 19.05 -6.06 5.74
CA ILE A 60 18.12 -7.03 5.15
C ILE A 60 16.69 -6.62 5.51
N ILE A 61 15.86 -6.30 4.52
CA ILE A 61 14.43 -6.06 4.72
C ILE A 61 13.70 -7.41 4.66
N LEU A 62 13.09 -7.83 5.77
CA LEU A 62 12.37 -9.10 5.82
C LEU A 62 11.02 -9.04 5.08
N LEU A 63 10.77 -10.01 4.20
CA LEU A 63 9.61 -10.03 3.30
C LEU A 63 8.54 -11.04 3.71
N SER A 64 7.69 -11.47 2.78
CA SER A 64 6.47 -12.25 3.06
C SER A 64 6.76 -13.61 3.68
N ASP A 65 7.85 -14.25 3.27
CA ASP A 65 8.17 -15.64 3.64
C ASP A 65 9.18 -15.68 4.81
N ARG A 66 9.57 -14.52 5.36
CA ARG A 66 10.52 -14.39 6.47
C ARG A 66 10.21 -15.35 7.63
N GLY A 67 11.25 -15.81 8.32
CA GLY A 67 11.09 -16.54 9.58
C GLY A 67 10.36 -15.70 10.62
N THR A 68 9.58 -16.33 11.50
CA THR A 68 8.72 -15.67 12.51
C THR A 68 9.49 -15.11 13.71
N THR A 69 10.70 -15.61 13.92
CA THR A 69 11.64 -15.15 14.96
C THR A 69 13.02 -14.89 14.37
N GLY A 70 13.81 -14.07 15.03
CA GLY A 70 15.18 -13.78 14.59
C GLY A 70 16.02 -13.17 15.70
N GLY A 71 17.32 -13.45 15.67
CA GLY A 71 18.28 -12.99 16.68
C GLY A 71 19.15 -11.83 16.24
N TYR A 72 18.82 -11.12 15.15
CA TYR A 72 19.59 -9.96 14.71
C TYR A 72 18.96 -8.65 15.15
N THR A 73 19.81 -7.67 15.45
CA THR A 73 19.41 -6.29 15.71
C THR A 73 18.58 -5.73 14.56
N LYS A 74 17.57 -4.93 14.91
CA LYS A 74 16.60 -4.33 13.99
C LYS A 74 16.68 -2.83 14.11
N ILE A 75 16.92 -2.14 13.00
CA ILE A 75 17.13 -0.68 13.00
C ILE A 75 15.84 0.10 12.74
N ALA A 76 14.96 -0.45 11.88
CA ALA A 76 13.72 0.20 11.47
C ALA A 76 12.71 -0.85 10.94
N THR A 77 11.52 -0.39 10.56
CA THR A 77 10.50 -1.23 9.91
C THR A 77 9.82 -0.43 8.80
N VAL A 78 9.76 -1.00 7.59
CA VAL A 78 9.03 -0.43 6.47
C VAL A 78 7.54 -0.44 6.76
N ILE A 79 6.88 0.71 6.58
CA ILE A 79 5.45 0.88 6.84
C ILE A 79 4.61 0.01 5.91
N SER A 80 3.41 -0.38 6.37
CA SER A 80 2.51 -1.25 5.60
C SER A 80 2.23 -0.74 4.18
N ALA A 81 2.02 0.58 4.03
CA ALA A 81 1.68 1.21 2.77
C ALA A 81 2.75 1.04 1.67
N ASP A 82 4.02 0.87 2.06
CA ASP A 82 5.16 0.83 1.13
C ASP A 82 5.68 -0.59 0.87
N ARG A 83 5.15 -1.61 1.56
CA ARG A 83 5.62 -3.00 1.41
C ARG A 83 5.45 -3.54 0.00
N SER A 84 4.39 -3.13 -0.71
CA SER A 84 4.15 -3.55 -2.09
C SER A 84 5.24 -3.03 -3.05
N LYS A 85 5.82 -1.86 -2.77
CA LYS A 85 6.94 -1.32 -3.55
C LYS A 85 8.14 -2.26 -3.49
N LEU A 86 8.45 -2.83 -2.32
CA LEU A 86 9.55 -3.77 -2.15
C LEU A 86 9.43 -5.01 -3.03
N ALA A 87 8.20 -5.49 -3.25
CA ALA A 87 7.94 -6.68 -4.05
C ALA A 87 8.13 -6.46 -5.56
N GLN A 88 8.20 -5.20 -6.00
CA GLN A 88 8.41 -4.84 -7.41
C GLN A 88 9.88 -4.62 -7.75
N LEU A 89 10.76 -4.59 -6.75
CA LEU A 89 12.15 -4.24 -6.98
C LEU A 89 13.00 -5.45 -7.42
N ALA A 90 13.89 -5.22 -8.37
CA ALA A 90 14.81 -6.20 -8.93
C ALA A 90 16.26 -5.99 -8.45
N PRO A 91 17.11 -7.05 -8.49
CA PRO A 91 18.53 -6.89 -8.27
C PRO A 91 19.15 -5.82 -9.18
N GLY A 92 20.00 -4.97 -8.61
CA GLY A 92 20.61 -3.81 -9.27
C GLY A 92 19.79 -2.51 -9.16
N GLU A 93 18.53 -2.56 -8.74
CA GLU A 93 17.78 -1.35 -8.39
C GLU A 93 18.21 -0.83 -7.02
N SER A 94 17.92 0.45 -6.76
CA SER A 94 18.31 1.10 -5.50
C SER A 94 17.12 1.62 -4.72
N VAL A 95 17.26 1.64 -3.39
CA VAL A 95 16.28 2.19 -2.45
C VAL A 95 16.90 3.26 -1.56
N ASN A 96 16.08 4.22 -1.18
CA ASN A 96 16.39 5.25 -0.20
C ASN A 96 15.30 5.23 0.87
N PHE A 97 15.67 5.56 2.12
CA PHE A 97 14.77 5.49 3.26
C PHE A 97 14.37 6.88 3.75
N GLU A 98 13.10 7.04 4.09
CA GLU A 98 12.54 8.22 4.76
C GLU A 98 12.00 7.82 6.13
N VAL A 99 12.31 8.62 7.16
CA VAL A 99 11.70 8.44 8.48
C VAL A 99 10.31 9.04 8.48
N VAL A 100 9.33 8.24 8.85
CA VAL A 100 7.96 8.70 9.08
C VAL A 100 7.53 8.43 10.52
N ASN A 101 6.69 9.30 11.07
CA ASN A 101 6.03 9.05 12.34
C ASN A 101 4.83 8.11 12.17
N GLN A 102 4.27 7.66 13.29
CA GLN A 102 3.15 6.72 13.30
C GLN A 102 1.90 7.33 12.65
N GLU A 103 1.64 8.61 12.88
CA GLU A 103 0.48 9.33 12.32
C GLU A 103 0.53 9.33 10.79
N LYS A 104 1.69 9.65 10.21
CA LYS A 104 1.91 9.63 8.76
C LYS A 104 1.81 8.22 8.20
N ALA A 105 2.40 7.23 8.87
CA ALA A 105 2.31 5.82 8.44
C ALA A 105 0.86 5.33 8.37
N VAL A 106 0.04 5.65 9.39
CA VAL A 106 -1.39 5.30 9.42
C VAL A 106 -2.18 6.06 8.36
N SER A 107 -1.88 7.36 8.17
CA SER A 107 -2.53 8.18 7.13
C SER A 107 -2.29 7.60 5.72
N LEU A 108 -1.05 7.21 5.42
CA LEU A 108 -0.69 6.62 4.12
C LEU A 108 -1.37 5.26 3.90
N LEU A 109 -1.50 4.44 4.95
CA LEU A 109 -2.22 3.17 4.87
C LEU A 109 -3.71 3.39 4.58
N LYS A 110 -4.37 4.31 5.27
CA LYS A 110 -5.77 4.66 5.01
C LYS A 110 -6.00 5.18 3.60
N GLU A 111 -5.07 5.99 3.09
CA GLU A 111 -5.13 6.49 1.72
C GLU A 111 -5.03 5.34 0.70
N GLN A 112 -4.08 4.42 0.90
CA GLN A 112 -3.96 3.22 0.07
C GLN A 112 -5.23 2.36 0.11
N GLU A 113 -5.78 2.10 1.29
CA GLU A 113 -7.02 1.34 1.45
C GLU A 113 -8.19 2.02 0.73
N ARG A 114 -8.33 3.34 0.86
CA ARG A 114 -9.36 4.12 0.16
C ARG A 114 -9.25 3.98 -1.36
N LEU A 115 -8.04 4.07 -1.90
CA LEU A 115 -7.80 3.90 -3.34
C LEU A 115 -8.15 2.48 -3.79
N LEU A 116 -7.72 1.46 -3.06
CA LEU A 116 -8.06 0.06 -3.39
C LEU A 116 -9.57 -0.18 -3.32
N SER A 117 -10.26 0.36 -2.31
CA SER A 117 -11.72 0.27 -2.19
C SER A 117 -12.46 1.01 -3.31
N SER A 118 -11.91 2.14 -3.82
CA SER A 118 -12.52 2.79 -4.98
C SER A 118 -12.51 1.88 -6.21
N LEU A 119 -11.47 1.06 -6.42
CA LEU A 119 -11.39 0.14 -7.55
C LEU A 119 -12.47 -0.95 -7.50
N SER A 120 -12.91 -1.37 -6.31
CA SER A 120 -14.03 -2.32 -6.18
C SER A 120 -15.39 -1.67 -6.41
N ALA A 121 -15.53 -0.37 -6.13
CA ALA A 121 -16.76 0.39 -6.43
C ALA A 121 -16.99 0.54 -7.96
N TYR A 122 -15.91 0.50 -8.75
CA TYR A 122 -15.98 0.43 -10.21
C TYR A 122 -16.37 -0.97 -10.76
N GLY A 123 -16.62 -1.95 -9.88
CA GLY A 123 -17.03 -3.31 -10.24
C GLY A 123 -18.52 -3.49 -10.57
N GLY A 124 -19.28 -2.40 -10.70
CA GLY A 124 -20.65 -2.45 -11.20
C GLY A 124 -20.70 -2.50 -12.73
N VAL A 125 -21.66 -3.23 -13.29
CA VAL A 125 -21.97 -3.09 -14.72
C VAL A 125 -22.46 -1.65 -14.95
N PRO A 126 -21.90 -0.91 -15.93
CA PRO A 126 -22.39 0.44 -16.23
C PRO A 126 -23.88 0.39 -16.58
N LEU A 127 -24.65 1.27 -15.94
CA LEU A 127 -26.09 1.39 -16.12
C LEU A 127 -26.35 2.05 -17.46
N ASN A 128 -26.73 1.27 -18.47
CA ASN A 128 -27.10 1.83 -19.77
C ASN A 128 -28.57 2.29 -19.73
N ILE A 129 -28.81 3.56 -19.41
CA ILE A 129 -30.15 4.15 -19.57
C ILE A 129 -30.29 4.69 -20.99
N LYS A 130 -31.40 4.35 -21.65
CA LYS A 130 -31.79 4.96 -22.93
C LYS A 130 -32.98 5.90 -22.74
N VAL A 131 -32.81 7.17 -23.09
CA VAL A 131 -33.90 8.15 -23.16
C VAL A 131 -34.21 8.40 -24.63
N ASN A 132 -35.43 8.10 -25.07
CA ASN A 132 -35.84 8.18 -26.49
C ASN A 132 -34.90 7.42 -27.45
N GLY A 133 -34.34 6.30 -26.99
CA GLY A 133 -33.40 5.47 -27.77
C GLY A 133 -31.94 5.93 -27.73
N VAL A 134 -31.61 7.04 -27.08
CA VAL A 134 -30.24 7.57 -26.92
C VAL A 134 -29.67 7.12 -25.58
N SER A 135 -28.49 6.50 -25.58
CA SER A 135 -27.79 6.14 -24.34
C SER A 135 -27.31 7.40 -23.62
N VAL A 136 -27.57 7.48 -22.31
CA VAL A 136 -27.17 8.61 -21.45
C VAL A 136 -26.31 8.08 -20.31
N ASP A 137 -25.17 8.72 -20.07
CA ASP A 137 -24.31 8.45 -18.92
C ASP A 137 -24.96 9.03 -17.66
N ILE A 138 -25.06 8.23 -16.60
CA ILE A 138 -25.49 8.73 -15.29
C ILE A 138 -24.23 9.24 -14.58
N VAL A 139 -24.31 10.42 -14.01
CA VAL A 139 -23.25 11.00 -13.17
C VAL A 139 -23.78 11.33 -11.78
N ASP A 140 -22.92 11.28 -10.77
CA ASP A 140 -23.20 11.74 -9.41
C ASP A 140 -23.11 13.27 -9.28
N ASP A 141 -23.34 13.79 -8.06
CA ASP A 141 -23.31 15.23 -7.76
C ASP A 141 -21.94 15.89 -8.04
N ASP A 142 -20.87 15.09 -8.09
CA ASP A 142 -19.51 15.52 -8.43
C ASP A 142 -19.18 15.32 -9.92
N ASN A 143 -20.20 15.03 -10.74
CA ASN A 143 -20.13 14.79 -12.19
C ASN A 143 -19.24 13.59 -12.56
N GLN A 144 -19.10 12.62 -11.66
CA GLN A 144 -18.43 11.33 -11.92
C GLN A 144 -19.47 10.29 -12.33
N LEU A 145 -19.11 9.36 -13.22
CA LEU A 145 -20.02 8.29 -13.66
C LEU A 145 -20.60 7.52 -12.46
N ALA A 146 -21.92 7.53 -12.32
CA ALA A 146 -22.64 6.74 -11.33
C ALA A 146 -22.62 5.28 -11.77
N ILE A 147 -21.74 4.51 -11.14
CA ILE A 147 -21.53 3.08 -11.40
C ILE A 147 -21.91 2.32 -10.14
N GLY A 148 -22.78 1.31 -10.28
CA GLY A 148 -23.08 0.38 -9.19
C GLY A 148 -24.56 0.08 -9.01
N ILE A 149 -25.09 -0.84 -9.81
CA ILE A 149 -26.25 -1.63 -9.39
C ILE A 149 -25.74 -2.94 -8.78
N ASN A 150 -26.09 -3.23 -7.52
CA ASN A 150 -26.07 -4.61 -7.01
C ASN A 150 -27.31 -5.34 -7.54
N MET A 151 -27.13 -6.30 -8.45
CA MET A 151 -28.19 -7.11 -9.10
C MET A 151 -29.12 -7.89 -8.14
N GLU A 152 -28.91 -7.85 -6.83
CA GLU A 152 -29.80 -8.46 -5.83
C GLU A 152 -31.13 -7.69 -5.60
N HIS A 153 -31.28 -6.47 -6.13
CA HIS A 153 -32.52 -5.69 -6.03
C HIS A 153 -33.15 -5.45 -7.42
N SER A 154 -34.48 -5.43 -7.49
CA SER A 154 -35.24 -5.21 -8.74
C SER A 154 -35.71 -3.77 -8.94
N THR A 155 -35.55 -2.91 -7.93
CA THR A 155 -36.06 -1.53 -7.93
C THR A 155 -35.03 -0.57 -7.35
N TYR A 156 -34.77 0.52 -8.06
CA TYR A 156 -33.83 1.57 -7.66
C TYR A 156 -34.50 2.93 -7.71
N LYS A 157 -34.27 3.75 -6.68
CA LYS A 157 -34.73 5.14 -6.65
C LYS A 157 -33.52 6.06 -6.79
N THR A 158 -33.61 6.99 -7.72
CA THR A 158 -32.61 8.06 -7.90
C THR A 158 -33.30 9.40 -8.02
N VAL A 159 -32.57 10.47 -7.72
CA VAL A 159 -33.03 11.85 -7.88
C VAL A 159 -32.20 12.49 -8.98
N VAL A 160 -32.85 12.98 -10.03
CA VAL A 160 -32.20 13.71 -11.11
C VAL A 160 -32.56 15.18 -10.96
N SER A 161 -31.55 16.04 -10.78
CA SER A 161 -31.74 17.50 -10.71
C SER A 161 -31.40 18.13 -12.06
N ASP A 162 -32.26 19.01 -12.57
CA ASP A 162 -32.00 19.78 -13.80
C ASP A 162 -31.40 21.17 -13.53
N GLY A 163 -31.01 21.44 -12.28
CA GLY A 163 -30.53 22.74 -11.81
C GLY A 163 -31.64 23.73 -11.40
N HIS A 164 -32.91 23.38 -11.64
CA HIS A 164 -34.08 24.15 -11.22
C HIS A 164 -35.03 23.34 -10.33
N LYS A 165 -35.08 22.02 -10.49
CA LYS A 165 -35.93 21.13 -9.71
C LYS A 165 -35.36 19.71 -9.66
N ASP A 166 -35.58 19.07 -8.52
CA ASP A 166 -35.30 17.65 -8.32
C ASP A 166 -36.47 16.79 -8.82
N HIS A 167 -36.15 15.76 -9.59
CA HIS A 167 -37.08 14.79 -10.13
C HIS A 167 -36.76 13.41 -9.58
N GLU A 168 -37.68 12.83 -8.81
CA GLU A 168 -37.56 11.45 -8.34
C GLU A 168 -37.87 10.50 -9.51
N ILE A 169 -36.95 9.57 -9.77
CA ILE A 169 -37.10 8.54 -10.79
C ILE A 169 -37.01 7.18 -10.09
N GLU A 170 -38.06 6.38 -10.25
CA GLU A 170 -38.09 4.97 -9.85
C GLU A 170 -37.82 4.11 -11.09
N LEU A 171 -36.75 3.32 -11.02
CA LEU A 171 -36.31 2.40 -12.06
C LEU A 171 -36.63 0.97 -11.59
N GLU A 172 -37.54 0.30 -12.29
CA GLU A 172 -37.83 -1.12 -12.09
C GLU A 172 -37.15 -1.92 -13.21
N ILE A 173 -36.32 -2.90 -12.84
CA ILE A 173 -35.63 -3.78 -13.78
C ILE A 173 -36.40 -5.10 -13.83
N SER A 174 -37.05 -5.38 -14.95
CA SER A 174 -37.70 -6.67 -15.25
C SER A 174 -36.81 -7.53 -16.15
N GLU A 175 -36.86 -8.85 -15.98
CA GLU A 175 -36.26 -9.84 -16.91
C GLU A 175 -36.85 -9.75 -18.33
#